data_AF-A0A1F6CWQ8-F1
#
_entry.id   AF-A0A1F6CWQ8-F1
#
_cell.length_a   1.000
_cell.length_b   1.000
_cell.length_c   1.000
_cell.angle_alpha   90.00
_cell.angle_beta   90.00
_cell.angle_gamma   90.00
#
_symmetry.space_group_name_H-M   'P 1'
#
loop_
_entity.id
_entity.type
_entity.pdbx_description
1 polymer ?
#
loop_
_entity_poly.entity_id
_entity_poly.type
_entity_poly.pdbx_seq_one_letter_code
_entity_poly.pdbx_strand_id
1 'polypeptide(L)' 'MANTEGIGVFVRRSPELGDRLEHAIPEGSPVRVLGAEMWVNGIPWRQVEDGQGVQGWVPSQYVRVEGAAAPG' A
#
# COMPACT_ATOMS: atom_id res chain seq x y z
N MET A 1 -5.66 12.76 17.43
CA MET A 1 -4.33 12.90 16.80
C MET A 1 -3.98 11.54 16.24
N ALA A 2 -4.10 11.34 14.93
CA ALA A 2 -3.63 10.11 14.30
C ALA A 2 -2.14 10.31 14.04
N ASN A 3 -1.33 9.79 14.96
CA ASN A 3 0.12 9.75 14.85
C ASN A 3 0.49 8.81 13.70
N THR A 4 0.77 9.35 12.53
CA THR A 4 1.56 8.66 11.51
C THR A 4 2.95 9.29 11.56
N GLU A 5 3.70 8.95 12.62
CA GLU A 5 5.08 9.40 12.92
C GLU A 5 6.10 8.85 11.91
N GLY A 6 5.85 9.04 10.62
CA GLY A 6 6.66 8.46 9.54
C GLY A 6 6.87 6.95 9.60
N ILE A 7 5.89 6.23 10.17
CA ILE A 7 5.99 4.80 10.51
C ILE A 7 5.88 3.89 9.28
N GLY A 8 5.61 4.44 8.10
CA GLY A 8 5.37 3.65 6.90
C GLY A 8 3.97 3.05 6.86
N VAL A 9 3.68 2.30 5.79
CA VAL A 9 2.36 1.71 5.54
C VAL A 9 2.34 0.25 5.99
N PHE A 10 1.37 -0.10 6.83
CA PHE A 10 1.17 -1.50 7.21
C PHE A 10 0.66 -2.31 6.03
N VAL A 11 1.37 -3.38 5.71
CA VAL A 11 0.96 -4.34 4.69
C VAL A 11 -0.12 -5.23 5.28
N ARG A 12 -1.09 -5.62 4.45
CA ARG A 12 -2.20 -6.47 4.84
C ARG A 12 -2.30 -7.68 3.94
N ARG A 13 -2.71 -8.84 4.46
CA ARG A 13 -2.90 -10.03 3.61
C ARG A 13 -4.11 -9.88 2.69
N SER A 14 -5.11 -9.16 3.18
CA SER A 14 -6.37 -8.91 2.48
C SER A 14 -6.68 -7.40 2.48
N PRO A 15 -7.44 -6.87 1.50
CA PRO A 15 -7.81 -5.45 1.41
C PRO A 15 -8.89 -5.07 2.46
N GLU A 16 -8.67 -5.44 3.72
CA GLU A 16 -9.56 -5.21 4.84
C GLU A 16 -8.80 -4.64 6.05
N LEU A 17 -9.51 -3.95 6.93
CA LEU A 17 -8.90 -3.31 8.10
C LEU A 17 -8.49 -4.29 9.21
N GLY A 18 -8.93 -5.55 9.16
CA GLY A 18 -8.64 -6.57 10.18
C GLY A 18 -7.35 -7.37 9.94
N ASP A 19 -6.98 -7.60 8.68
CA ASP A 19 -5.95 -8.59 8.32
C ASP A 19 -4.55 -7.97 8.15
N ARG A 20 -4.10 -7.29 9.21
CA ARG A 20 -2.81 -6.58 9.24
C ARG A 20 -1.65 -7.55 9.42
N LEU A 21 -0.63 -7.47 8.56
CA LEU A 21 0.64 -8.16 8.78
C LEU A 21 1.46 -7.42 9.85
N GLU A 22 2.37 -8.16 10.50
CA GLU A 22 3.43 -7.57 11.34
C GLU A 22 4.52 -6.87 10.49
N HIS A 23 4.29 -6.76 9.18
CA HIS A 23 5.19 -6.12 8.22
C HIS A 23 4.67 -4.73 7.86
N ALA A 24 5.51 -3.72 8.04
CA ALA A 24 5.26 -2.36 7.59
C ALA A 24 6.34 -1.96 6.59
N ILE A 25 5.93 -1.32 5.50
CA ILE A 25 6.85 -0.76 4.51
C ILE A 25 7.16 0.67 4.94
N PRO A 26 8.41 1.01 5.29
CA PRO A 26 8.79 2.36 5.68
C PRO A 26 8.45 3.38 4.58
N GLU A 27 8.14 4.61 4.97
CA GLU A 27 7.93 5.67 3.99
C GLU A 27 9.16 5.88 3.09
N GLY A 28 8.93 6.26 1.83
CA GLY A 28 10.00 6.40 0.84
C GLY A 28 10.61 5.07 0.36
N SER A 29 10.21 3.92 0.92
CA SER A 29 10.64 2.63 0.39
C SER A 29 9.97 2.37 -0.96
N PRO A 30 10.73 1.95 -1.99
CA PRO A 30 10.16 1.61 -3.28
C PRO A 30 9.32 0.34 -3.16
N VAL A 31 8.13 0.39 -3.77
CA VAL A 31 7.21 -0.74 -3.86
C VAL A 31 6.81 -0.98 -5.31
N ARG A 32 6.64 -2.24 -5.69
CA ARG A 32 6.09 -2.62 -6.98
C ARG A 32 4.59 -2.82 -6.85
N VAL A 33 3.80 -2.10 -7.66
CA VAL A 33 2.36 -2.34 -7.73
C VAL A 33 2.12 -3.62 -8.53
N LEU A 34 1.48 -4.62 -7.92
CA LEU A 34 1.23 -5.92 -8.53
C LEU A 34 -0.10 -6.00 -9.29
N GLY A 35 -1.05 -5.12 -8.98
CA GLY A 35 -2.40 -5.20 -9.53
C GLY A 35 -3.17 -3.88 -9.52
N ALA A 36 -4.42 -3.96 -9.98
CA ALA A 36 -5.33 -2.83 -10.01
C ALA A 36 -5.75 -2.39 -8.59
N GLU A 37 -6.24 -1.16 -8.51
CA GLU A 37 -6.86 -0.66 -7.29
C GLU A 37 -8.18 -1.37 -7.00
N MET A 38 -8.37 -1.80 -5.75
CA MET A 38 -9.57 -2.47 -5.28
C MET A 38 -10.27 -1.61 -4.23
N TRP A 39 -11.58 -1.45 -4.37
CA TRP A 39 -12.40 -0.68 -3.43
C TRP A 39 -13.07 -1.62 -2.44
N VAL A 40 -12.72 -1.48 -1.15
CA VAL A 40 -13.31 -2.28 -0.07
C VAL A 40 -13.70 -1.37 1.07
N ASN A 41 -14.96 -1.47 1.53
CA ASN A 41 -15.52 -0.61 2.59
C ASN A 41 -15.34 0.89 2.33
N GLY A 42 -15.39 1.30 1.05
CA GLY A 42 -15.19 2.71 0.65
C GLY A 42 -13.75 3.18 0.68
N ILE A 43 -12.78 2.29 0.92
CA ILE A 43 -11.34 2.60 0.92
C ILE A 43 -10.72 1.98 -0.34
N PRO A 44 -9.96 2.76 -1.13
CA PRO A 44 -9.16 2.21 -2.22
C PRO A 44 -7.89 1.55 -1.67
N TRP A 45 -7.62 0.33 -2.13
CA TRP A 45 -6.47 -0.50 -1.79
C TRP A 45 -5.67 -0.83 -3.03
N ARG A 46 -4.35 -0.88 -2.92
CA ARG A 46 -3.48 -1.43 -3.95
C ARG A 46 -2.66 -2.59 -3.42
N GLN A 47 -2.53 -3.61 -4.25
CA GLN A 47 -1.63 -4.72 -3.99
C GLN A 47 -0.22 -4.32 -4.39
N VAL A 48 0.71 -4.45 -3.47
CA VAL A 48 2.11 -4.10 -3.64
C VAL A 48 3.02 -5.24 -3.20
N GLU A 49 4.22 -5.25 -3.76
CA GLU A 49 5.36 -6.07 -3.35
C GLU A 49 6.50 -5.13 -2.95
N ASP A 50 7.08 -5.34 -1.78
CA ASP A 50 8.24 -4.58 -1.35
C ASP A 50 9.57 -5.16 -1.91
N GLY A 51 10.69 -4.47 -1.65
CA GLY A 51 12.01 -4.95 -2.05
C GLY A 51 12.49 -6.23 -1.34
N GLN A 52 11.77 -6.72 -0.33
CA GLN A 52 12.02 -7.99 0.35
C GLN A 52 11.16 -9.14 -0.24
N GLY A 53 10.30 -8.86 -1.23
CA GLY A 53 9.38 -9.83 -1.81
C GLY A 53 8.10 -10.05 -0.98
N VAL A 54 7.84 -9.20 0.01
CA VAL A 54 6.61 -9.25 0.80
C VAL A 54 5.47 -8.65 -0.01
N GLN A 55 4.47 -9.47 -0.30
CA GLN A 55 3.27 -9.07 -1.01
C GLN A 55 2.11 -8.79 -0.06
N GLY A 56 1.34 -7.76 -0.36
CA GLY A 56 0.06 -7.53 0.29
C GLY A 56 -0.61 -6.23 -0.10
N TRP A 57 -1.60 -5.83 0.67
CA TRP A 57 -2.49 -4.72 0.38
C TRP A 57 -2.19 -3.54 1.27
N VAL A 58 -2.17 -2.37 0.65
CA VAL A 58 -1.95 -1.09 1.32
C VAL A 58 -2.98 -0.08 0.81
N PRO A 59 -3.48 0.84 1.63
CA PRO A 59 -4.43 1.85 1.15
C PRO A 59 -3.75 2.75 0.11
N SER A 60 -4.41 2.96 -1.03
CA SER A 60 -3.86 3.73 -2.16
C SER A 60 -3.42 5.15 -1.77
N GLN A 61 -4.09 5.75 -0.79
CA GLN A 61 -3.75 7.07 -0.24
C GLN A 61 -2.33 7.16 0.34
N TYR A 62 -1.74 6.03 0.75
CA TYR A 62 -0.38 5.94 1.28
C TYR A 62 0.65 5.48 0.23
N VAL A 63 0.21 5.20 -1.01
CA VAL A 63 1.10 4.79 -2.10
C VAL A 63 1.06 5.81 -3.22
N ARG A 64 2.12 6.59 -3.33
CA ARG A 64 2.38 7.42 -4.50
C ARG A 64 2.91 6.54 -5.63
N VAL A 65 2.16 6.42 -6.72
CA VAL A 65 2.68 5.83 -7.96
C VAL A 65 3.50 6.91 -8.65
N GLU A 66 4.81 6.74 -8.70
CA GLU A 66 5.62 7.53 -9.61
C GLU A 66 5.49 6.92 -11.01
N GLY A 67 4.59 7.52 -11.81
CA GLY A 67 4.41 7.21 -13.23
C GLY A 67 3.47 6.05 -13.54
N ALA A 68 2.17 6.33 -13.62
CA ALA A 68 1.48 5.98 -14.86
C ALA A 68 1.60 7.24 -15.73
N ALA A 69 2.44 7.19 -16.76
CA ALA A 69 2.52 8.28 -17.74
C ALA A 69 1.09 8.60 -18.21
N ALA A 70 0.67 9.85 -18.07
CA ALA A 70 -0.48 10.33 -18.82
C ALA A 70 -0.14 10.11 -20.31
N PRO A 71 -0.95 9.38 -21.10
CA PRO A 71 -0.83 9.50 -22.53
C PRO A 71 -1.15 10.96 -22.85
N GLY A 72 -0.17 11.65 -23.44
CA GLY A 72 -0.36 13.01 -23.96
C GLY A 72 -1.33 13.07 -25.12
#